data_AF-A0A1I7WCT1-F1
#
_entry.id   AF-A0A1I7WCT1-F1
#
_cell.length_a   1.000
_cell.length_b   1.000
_cell.length_c   1.000
_cell.angle_alpha   90.00
_cell.angle_beta   90.00
_cell.angle_gamma   90.00
#
_symmetry.space_group_name_H-M   'P 1'
#
loop_
_entity.id
_entity.type
_entity.pdbx_description
1 polymer ?
#
loop_
_entity_poly.entity_id
_entity_poly.type
_entity_poly.pdbx_seq_one_letter_code
_entity_poly.pdbx_strand_id
1 'polypeptide(L)'
;MHIIDEVYWKLGPYYIAAWSFNNIDFFLFLRCFGIALISFQRYLVICKDGSYIKEKISFASKWSIFLFHWLIPAVISSSTIANTNIQFDNIHTLNVILAPEDLSRSNFISNIFVLLTFIITISSYVSVLTMVINNRSQINNKIRREVKLYVQVAGLVIMFIFMSIYYMLQLIFSLSSNESIIFTMRFYYPVLTSCLSYINPWMIIFLNKDIYHSIREILLGPKLTTAVLSKGYDIHYMFIIGLVL
;
A
#
# COMPACT_ATOMS: atom_id res chain seq x y z
N MET A 1 -2.49 13.78 27.35
CA MET A 1 -2.44 14.18 25.93
C MET A 1 -1.55 15.42 25.73
N HIS A 2 -1.66 16.47 26.56
CA HIS A 2 -0.88 17.72 26.48
C HIS A 2 0.66 17.63 26.39
N ILE A 3 1.31 16.64 27.02
CA ILE A 3 2.79 16.56 27.02
C ILE A 3 3.34 16.24 25.62
N ILE A 4 2.63 15.39 24.85
CA ILE A 4 3.07 15.01 23.51
C ILE A 4 2.91 16.21 22.56
N ASP A 5 1.81 16.95 22.70
CA ASP A 5 1.51 18.09 21.85
C ASP A 5 2.54 19.21 22.05
N GLU A 6 2.95 19.47 23.31
CA GLU A 6 4.02 20.40 23.63
C GLU A 6 5.37 19.99 23.06
N VAL A 7 5.69 18.70 23.08
CA VAL A 7 6.94 18.17 22.50
C VAL A 7 6.94 18.36 20.98
N TYR A 8 5.86 17.98 20.30
CA TYR A 8 5.74 18.17 18.85
C TYR A 8 5.77 19.65 18.45
N TRP A 9 5.11 20.52 19.21
CA TRP A 9 5.13 21.96 18.98
C TRP A 9 6.53 22.56 19.13
N LYS A 10 7.23 22.24 20.22
CA LYS A 10 8.61 22.71 20.45
C LYS A 10 9.59 22.21 19.39
N LEU A 11 9.34 21.02 18.86
CA LEU A 11 10.16 20.43 17.81
C LEU A 11 9.73 20.80 16.39
N GLY A 12 8.56 21.45 16.22
CA GLY A 12 8.03 21.91 14.94
C GLY A 12 9.03 22.68 14.07
N PRO A 13 9.80 23.65 14.64
CA PRO A 13 10.84 24.38 13.90
C PRO A 13 12.01 23.51 13.42
N TYR A 14 12.22 22.32 14.01
CA TYR A 14 13.33 21.42 13.70
C TYR A 14 12.91 20.35 12.67
N TYR A 15 12.26 20.76 11.58
CA TYR A 15 11.78 19.88 10.51
C TYR A 15 10.69 18.87 10.88
N ILE A 16 10.21 18.80 12.13
CA ILE A 16 9.21 17.80 12.52
C ILE A 16 7.89 18.01 11.78
N ALA A 17 7.47 19.25 11.53
CA ALA A 17 6.26 19.53 10.75
C ALA A 17 6.41 19.03 9.29
N ALA A 18 7.54 19.31 8.66
CA ALA A 18 7.85 18.83 7.30
C ALA A 18 7.95 17.30 7.24
N TRP A 19 8.61 16.68 8.21
CA TRP A 19 8.76 15.22 8.30
C TRP A 19 7.42 14.52 8.51
N SER A 20 6.53 15.09 9.34
CA SER A 20 5.20 14.55 9.60
C SER A 20 4.33 14.58 8.35
N PHE A 21 4.37 15.69 7.61
CA PHE A 21 3.69 15.80 6.31
C PHE A 21 4.24 14.80 5.30
N ASN A 22 5.57 14.71 5.18
CA ASN A 22 6.20 13.82 4.21
C ASN A 22 6.01 12.33 4.52
N ASN A 23 5.93 11.95 5.80
CA ASN A 23 5.69 10.56 6.19
C ASN A 23 4.37 10.02 5.61
N ILE A 24 3.34 10.87 5.57
CA ILE A 24 2.03 10.52 5.06
C ILE A 24 2.12 10.07 3.59
N ASP A 25 2.78 10.87 2.76
CA ASP A 25 2.99 10.58 1.34
C ASP A 25 3.98 9.42 1.14
N PHE A 26 5.05 9.35 1.94
CA PHE A 26 6.03 8.27 1.86
C PHE A 26 5.39 6.89 2.08
N PHE A 27 4.64 6.70 3.17
CA PHE A 27 4.00 5.42 3.44
C PHE A 27 2.88 5.10 2.45
N LEU A 28 2.20 6.11 1.91
CA LEU A 28 1.27 5.91 0.80
C LEU A 28 1.99 5.34 -0.42
N PHE A 29 3.07 5.99 -0.84
CA PHE A 29 3.82 5.60 -2.03
C PHE A 29 4.41 4.21 -1.88
N LEU A 30 4.95 3.90 -0.69
CA LEU A 30 5.45 2.56 -0.36
C LEU A 30 4.34 1.51 -0.58
N ARG A 31 3.16 1.71 0.00
CA ARG A 31 2.05 0.75 -0.13
C ARG A 31 1.52 0.63 -1.56
N CYS A 32 1.28 1.75 -2.24
CA CYS A 32 0.79 1.76 -3.62
C CYS A 32 1.76 1.06 -4.58
N PHE A 33 3.06 1.32 -4.41
CA PHE A 33 4.10 0.68 -5.20
C PHE A 33 4.21 -0.81 -4.90
N GLY A 34 4.10 -1.21 -3.63
CA GLY A 34 4.09 -2.62 -3.23
C GLY A 34 2.95 -3.41 -3.87
N ILE A 35 1.73 -2.86 -3.85
CA ILE A 35 0.55 -3.47 -4.50
C ILE A 35 0.77 -3.61 -6.01
N ALA A 36 1.33 -2.59 -6.66
CA ALA A 36 1.63 -2.62 -8.08
C ALA A 36 2.70 -3.69 -8.42
N LEU A 37 3.77 -3.78 -7.64
CA LEU A 37 4.82 -4.78 -7.82
C LEU A 37 4.31 -6.20 -7.64
N ILE A 38 3.51 -6.46 -6.60
CA ILE A 38 2.92 -7.78 -6.36
C ILE A 38 1.98 -8.16 -7.51
N SER A 39 1.15 -7.22 -7.97
CA SER A 39 0.26 -7.44 -9.11
C SER A 39 1.02 -7.75 -10.39
N PHE A 40 2.10 -7.02 -10.65
CA PHE A 40 2.97 -7.24 -11.81
C PHE A 40 3.71 -8.58 -11.74
N GLN A 41 4.24 -8.95 -10.57
CA GLN A 41 4.88 -10.24 -10.35
C GLN A 41 3.90 -11.40 -10.65
N ARG A 42 2.64 -11.28 -10.20
CA ARG A 42 1.60 -12.28 -10.46
C ARG A 42 1.28 -12.38 -11.94
N TYR A 43 1.17 -11.25 -12.62
CA TYR A 43 1.05 -11.21 -14.07
C TYR A 43 2.18 -11.96 -14.77
N LEU A 44 3.44 -11.71 -14.41
CA LEU A 44 4.59 -12.39 -15.00
C LEU A 44 4.57 -13.90 -14.76
N VAL A 45 4.24 -14.34 -13.54
CA VAL A 45 4.23 -15.76 -13.18
C VAL A 45 3.13 -16.52 -13.92
N ILE A 46 1.94 -15.90 -14.08
CA ILE A 46 0.76 -16.57 -14.62
C ILE A 46 0.67 -16.41 -16.14
N CYS A 47 0.79 -15.18 -16.65
CA CYS A 47 0.57 -14.85 -18.07
C CYS A 47 1.82 -14.92 -18.95
N LYS A 48 3.02 -14.83 -18.36
CA LYS A 48 4.30 -14.77 -19.08
C LYS A 48 5.30 -15.77 -18.52
N ASP A 49 4.84 -17.01 -18.32
CA ASP A 49 5.70 -18.08 -17.89
C ASP A 49 6.84 -18.30 -18.90
N GLY A 50 8.08 -18.41 -18.43
CA GLY A 50 9.29 -18.48 -19.27
C GLY A 50 9.75 -17.17 -19.92
N SER A 51 9.21 -16.00 -19.53
CA SER A 51 9.71 -14.72 -20.05
C SER A 51 11.06 -14.33 -19.44
N TYR A 52 11.93 -13.70 -20.25
CA TYR A 52 13.22 -13.16 -19.81
C TYR A 52 13.11 -12.23 -18.58
N ILE A 53 12.03 -11.45 -18.50
CA ILE A 53 11.78 -10.54 -17.37
C ILE A 53 11.57 -11.34 -16.07
N LYS A 54 10.79 -12.43 -16.13
CA LYS A 54 10.56 -13.32 -14.98
C LYS A 54 11.88 -13.96 -14.52
N GLU A 55 12.69 -14.47 -15.46
CA GLU A 55 13.98 -15.06 -15.14
C GLU A 55 14.90 -14.05 -14.45
N LYS A 56 15.03 -12.85 -15.02
CA LYS A 56 15.85 -11.77 -14.45
C LYS A 56 15.40 -11.39 -13.03
N ILE A 57 14.10 -11.30 -12.77
CA ILE A 57 13.57 -11.03 -11.42
C ILE A 57 13.85 -12.19 -10.48
N SER A 58 13.79 -13.44 -10.96
CA SER A 58 14.07 -14.62 -10.13
C SER A 58 15.55 -14.75 -9.74
N PHE A 59 16.47 -14.28 -10.60
CA PHE A 59 17.89 -14.21 -10.31
C PHE A 59 18.27 -13.00 -9.44
N ALA A 60 17.39 -12.00 -9.34
CA ALA A 60 17.65 -10.83 -8.50
C ALA A 60 17.67 -11.21 -7.02
N SER A 61 18.61 -10.63 -6.27
CA SER A 61 18.66 -10.80 -4.82
C SER A 61 17.39 -10.23 -4.17
N LYS A 62 16.90 -10.91 -3.13
CA LYS A 62 15.78 -10.43 -2.31
C LYS A 62 16.05 -9.01 -1.76
N TRP A 63 17.31 -8.72 -1.42
CA TRP A 63 17.73 -7.39 -0.96
C TRP A 63 17.63 -6.33 -2.05
N SER A 64 17.90 -6.69 -3.31
CA SER A 64 17.77 -5.76 -4.43
C SER A 64 16.31 -5.37 -4.68
N ILE A 65 15.39 -6.32 -4.57
CA ILE A 65 13.94 -6.05 -4.69
C ILE A 65 13.47 -5.19 -3.51
N PHE A 66 13.91 -5.51 -2.29
CA PHE A 66 13.61 -4.72 -1.10
C PHE A 66 14.09 -3.27 -1.22
N LEU A 67 15.36 -3.07 -1.60
CA LEU A 67 15.92 -1.73 -1.80
C LEU A 67 15.19 -0.98 -2.91
N PHE A 68 14.88 -1.64 -4.02
CA PHE A 68 14.12 -1.02 -5.12
C PHE A 68 12.73 -0.57 -4.67
N HIS A 69 12.04 -1.40 -3.88
CA HIS A 69 10.73 -1.09 -3.32
C HIS A 69 10.74 0.12 -2.38
N TRP A 70 11.81 0.32 -1.61
CA TRP A 70 11.95 1.43 -0.66
C TRP A 70 12.50 2.71 -1.30
N LEU A 71 13.50 2.58 -2.17
CA LEU A 71 14.21 3.72 -2.73
C LEU A 71 13.32 4.57 -3.65
N ILE A 72 12.46 3.95 -4.47
CA ILE A 72 11.58 4.70 -5.39
C ILE A 72 10.61 5.61 -4.61
N PRO A 73 9.79 5.10 -3.67
CA PRO A 73 8.96 5.93 -2.81
C PRO A 73 9.75 6.99 -2.04
N ALA A 74 10.93 6.65 -1.52
CA ALA A 74 11.76 7.59 -0.77
C ALA A 74 12.27 8.76 -1.62
N VAL A 75 12.71 8.49 -2.85
CA VAL A 75 13.17 9.53 -3.77
C VAL A 75 12.01 10.44 -4.17
N ILE A 76 10.84 9.88 -4.48
CA ILE A 76 9.68 10.67 -4.88
C ILE A 76 9.16 11.51 -3.71
N SER A 77 9.04 10.95 -2.51
CA SER A 77 8.62 11.71 -1.32
C SER A 77 9.66 12.75 -0.89
N SER A 78 10.95 12.51 -1.11
CA SER A 78 12.00 13.49 -0.79
C SER A 78 11.84 14.84 -1.50
N SER A 79 11.18 14.86 -2.67
CA SER A 79 10.89 16.11 -3.39
C SER A 79 10.02 17.09 -2.59
N THR A 80 9.25 16.59 -1.62
CA THR A 80 8.39 17.36 -0.73
C THR A 80 9.17 17.92 0.49
N ILE A 81 10.28 17.29 0.88
CA ILE A 81 11.14 17.70 2.03
C ILE A 81 11.91 19.00 1.75
N ALA A 82 12.18 19.31 0.48
CA ALA A 82 12.96 20.48 0.09
C ALA A 82 12.31 21.83 0.51
N ASN A 83 11.03 21.82 0.88
CA ASN A 83 10.30 23.01 1.32
C ASN A 83 10.43 23.20 2.84
N THR A 84 11.21 24.20 3.25
CA THR A 84 11.50 24.49 4.68
C THR A 84 10.44 25.32 5.40
N ASN A 85 9.37 25.74 4.71
CA ASN A 85 8.37 26.68 5.25
C ASN A 85 7.14 25.99 5.89
N ILE A 86 7.25 24.69 6.20
CA ILE A 86 6.15 23.90 6.76
C ILE A 86 6.11 24.09 8.28
N GLN A 87 4.98 24.56 8.80
CA GLN A 87 4.81 24.85 10.24
C GLN A 87 3.49 24.29 10.78
N PHE A 88 3.41 24.16 12.11
CA PHE A 88 2.17 23.83 12.80
C PHE A 88 1.35 25.11 13.03
N ASP A 89 0.04 25.03 12.82
CA ASP A 89 -0.92 26.12 13.02
C ASP A 89 -1.02 26.53 14.50
N ASN A 90 -1.31 25.54 15.36
CA ASN A 90 -1.58 25.75 16.77
C ASN A 90 -1.11 24.54 17.58
N ILE A 91 -0.68 24.77 18.83
CA ILE A 91 -0.27 23.72 19.77
C ILE A 91 -1.39 22.70 20.06
N HIS A 92 -2.65 23.10 19.96
CA HIS A 92 -3.79 22.23 20.25
C HIS A 92 -4.23 21.36 19.06
N THR A 93 -4.05 21.85 17.83
CA THR A 93 -4.51 21.14 16.62
C THR A 93 -3.36 20.46 15.88
N LEU A 94 -2.13 20.99 16.01
CA LEU A 94 -0.93 20.54 15.29
C LEU A 94 -1.16 20.34 13.79
N ASN A 95 -2.08 21.12 13.22
CA ASN A 95 -2.36 21.08 11.80
C ASN A 95 -1.16 21.61 11.04
N VAL A 96 -0.69 20.85 10.05
CA VAL A 96 0.43 21.27 9.21
C VAL A 96 -0.07 22.25 8.15
N ILE A 97 0.42 23.49 8.21
CA ILE A 97 0.17 24.55 7.23
C ILE A 97 1.32 24.58 6.23
N LEU A 98 0.97 24.66 4.96
CA LEU A 98 1.89 24.81 3.83
C LEU A 98 1.39 25.95 2.95
N ALA A 99 2.29 26.58 2.19
CA ALA A 99 1.88 27.50 1.15
C ALA A 99 0.96 26.77 0.14
N PRO A 100 -0.08 27.41 -0.40
CA PRO A 100 -1.05 26.77 -1.30
C PRO A 100 -0.38 26.17 -2.55
N GLU A 101 0.67 26.82 -3.05
CA GLU A 101 1.48 26.35 -4.18
C GLU A 101 2.21 25.03 -3.86
N ASP A 102 2.84 24.95 -2.68
CA ASP A 102 3.53 23.75 -2.22
C ASP A 102 2.57 22.59 -1.98
N LEU A 103 1.39 22.89 -1.43
CA LEU A 103 0.31 21.92 -1.23
C LEU A 103 -0.20 21.37 -2.57
N SER A 104 -0.45 22.25 -3.55
CA SER A 104 -0.88 21.85 -4.89
C SER A 104 0.15 20.97 -5.59
N ARG A 105 1.43 21.34 -5.49
CA ARG A 105 2.55 20.55 -6.03
C ARG A 105 2.61 19.15 -5.42
N SER A 106 2.52 19.03 -4.09
CA SER A 106 2.52 17.72 -3.41
C SER A 106 1.33 16.87 -3.82
N ASN A 107 0.12 17.46 -3.83
CA ASN A 107 -1.10 16.77 -4.24
C ASN A 107 -1.03 16.27 -5.69
N PHE A 108 -0.42 17.05 -6.59
CA PHE A 108 -0.22 16.67 -7.98
C PHE A 108 0.72 15.48 -8.14
N ILE A 109 1.86 15.49 -7.44
CA ILE A 109 2.83 14.37 -7.43
C ILE A 109 2.15 13.11 -6.88
N SER A 110 1.48 13.22 -5.73
CA SER A 110 0.77 12.10 -5.12
C SER A 110 -0.31 11.54 -6.04
N ASN A 111 -1.07 12.41 -6.72
CA ASN A 111 -2.10 11.99 -7.66
C ASN A 111 -1.53 11.21 -8.86
N ILE A 112 -0.48 11.74 -9.51
CA ILE A 112 0.18 11.05 -10.63
C ILE A 112 0.71 9.68 -10.19
N PHE A 113 1.38 9.63 -9.04
CA PHE A 113 1.96 8.38 -8.54
C PHE A 113 0.89 7.31 -8.28
N VAL A 114 -0.18 7.69 -7.57
CA VAL A 114 -1.33 6.83 -7.29
C VAL A 114 -1.98 6.36 -8.58
N LEU A 115 -2.20 7.26 -9.55
CA LEU A 115 -2.83 6.91 -10.83
C LEU A 115 -1.99 5.93 -11.66
N LEU A 116 -0.68 6.16 -11.76
CA LEU A 116 0.22 5.27 -12.51
C LEU A 116 0.28 3.87 -11.89
N THR A 117 0.45 3.80 -10.57
CA THR A 117 0.47 2.52 -9.84
C THR A 117 -0.87 1.80 -9.91
N PHE A 118 -1.98 2.54 -9.90
CA PHE A 118 -3.33 2.02 -10.10
C PHE A 118 -3.53 1.42 -11.51
N ILE A 119 -3.09 2.10 -12.57
CA ILE A 119 -3.18 1.61 -13.96
C ILE A 119 -2.37 0.31 -14.12
N ILE A 120 -1.15 0.25 -13.57
CA ILE A 120 -0.32 -0.97 -13.58
C ILE A 120 -1.03 -2.12 -12.86
N THR A 121 -1.67 -1.82 -11.73
CA THR A 121 -2.40 -2.81 -10.92
C THR A 121 -3.62 -3.36 -11.67
N ILE A 122 -4.47 -2.49 -12.23
CA ILE A 122 -5.65 -2.89 -12.99
C ILE A 122 -5.26 -3.67 -14.25
N SER A 123 -4.29 -3.18 -15.02
CA SER A 123 -3.87 -3.85 -16.25
C SER A 123 -3.32 -5.25 -15.98
N SER A 124 -2.52 -5.41 -14.92
CA SER A 124 -2.04 -6.71 -14.46
C SER A 124 -3.19 -7.63 -14.03
N TYR A 125 -4.16 -7.08 -13.28
CA TYR A 125 -5.31 -7.83 -12.78
C TYR A 125 -6.22 -8.34 -13.89
N VAL A 126 -6.60 -7.44 -14.82
CA VAL A 126 -7.43 -7.78 -15.98
C VAL A 126 -6.73 -8.83 -16.85
N SER A 127 -5.41 -8.69 -17.06
CA SER A 127 -4.63 -9.66 -17.84
C SER A 127 -4.65 -11.07 -17.23
N VAL A 128 -4.40 -11.17 -15.92
CA VAL A 128 -4.45 -12.46 -15.20
C VAL A 128 -5.86 -13.05 -15.27
N LEU A 129 -6.89 -12.26 -15.00
CA LEU A 129 -8.27 -12.72 -15.02
C LEU A 129 -8.69 -13.23 -16.41
N THR A 130 -8.32 -12.49 -17.46
CA THR A 130 -8.64 -12.86 -18.85
C THR A 130 -7.97 -14.16 -19.24
N MET A 131 -6.69 -14.33 -18.88
CA MET A 131 -5.96 -15.57 -19.14
C MET A 131 -6.58 -16.77 -18.43
N VAL A 132 -7.06 -16.58 -17.21
CA VAL A 132 -7.72 -17.63 -16.42
C VAL A 132 -9.07 -18.03 -17.00
N ILE A 133 -9.87 -17.05 -17.42
CA ILE A 133 -11.19 -17.29 -17.99
C ILE A 133 -11.04 -18.03 -19.32
N ASN A 134 -10.15 -17.58 -20.19
CA ASN A 134 -9.96 -18.16 -21.52
C ASN A 134 -9.38 -19.58 -21.47
N ASN A 135 -8.52 -19.90 -20.49
CA ASN A 135 -7.85 -21.20 -20.41
C ASN A 135 -8.39 -22.11 -19.28
N ARG A 136 -9.62 -21.88 -18.82
CA ARG A 136 -10.18 -22.52 -17.61
C ARG A 136 -10.05 -24.05 -17.57
N SER A 137 -10.17 -24.70 -18.71
CA SER A 137 -10.10 -26.17 -18.86
C SER A 137 -8.67 -26.72 -18.80
N GLN A 138 -7.66 -25.90 -19.11
CA GLN A 138 -6.25 -26.31 -19.21
C GLN A 138 -5.41 -25.89 -17.99
N ILE A 139 -6.02 -25.19 -17.03
CA ILE A 139 -5.34 -24.68 -15.84
C ILE A 139 -5.02 -25.82 -14.86
N ASN A 140 -3.73 -26.01 -14.61
CA ASN A 140 -3.24 -26.95 -13.60
C ASN A 140 -3.66 -26.50 -12.17
N ASN A 141 -3.76 -27.46 -11.24
CA ASN A 141 -4.09 -27.23 -9.83
C ASN A 141 -3.16 -26.22 -9.15
N LYS A 142 -1.89 -26.15 -9.54
CA LYS A 142 -0.93 -25.14 -9.05
C LYS A 142 -1.37 -23.73 -9.41
N ILE A 143 -1.64 -23.46 -10.69
CA ILE A 143 -2.10 -22.15 -11.17
C ILE A 143 -3.46 -21.80 -10.57
N ARG A 144 -4.37 -22.78 -10.41
CA ARG A 144 -5.68 -22.56 -9.76
C ARG A 144 -5.54 -22.08 -8.31
N ARG A 145 -4.54 -22.56 -7.56
CA ARG A 145 -4.25 -22.08 -6.19
C ARG A 145 -3.73 -20.64 -6.19
N GLU A 146 -2.79 -20.33 -7.09
CA GLU A 146 -2.25 -18.97 -7.27
C GLU A 146 -3.35 -17.95 -7.63
N VAL A 147 -4.26 -18.34 -8.52
CA VAL A 147 -5.40 -17.50 -8.94
C VAL A 147 -6.38 -17.28 -7.79
N LYS A 148 -6.69 -18.31 -6.98
CA LYS A 148 -7.55 -18.13 -5.82
C LYS A 148 -6.97 -17.11 -4.84
N LEU A 149 -5.67 -17.18 -4.56
CA LEU A 149 -4.95 -16.19 -3.73
C LEU A 149 -5.00 -14.80 -4.37
N TYR A 150 -4.88 -14.71 -5.69
CA TYR A 150 -4.95 -13.44 -6.42
C TYR A 150 -6.35 -12.81 -6.44
N VAL A 151 -7.41 -13.61 -6.47
CA VAL A 151 -8.79 -13.10 -6.33
C VAL A 151 -9.01 -12.50 -4.93
N GLN A 152 -8.29 -12.96 -3.89
CA GLN A 152 -8.31 -12.31 -2.57
C GLN A 152 -7.77 -10.88 -2.62
N VAL A 153 -6.85 -10.59 -3.55
CA VAL A 153 -6.27 -9.26 -3.80
C VAL A 153 -7.27 -8.33 -4.51
N ALA A 154 -8.44 -8.80 -4.97
CA ALA A 154 -9.48 -7.94 -5.56
C ALA A 154 -9.98 -6.86 -4.60
N GLY A 155 -10.00 -7.14 -3.29
CA GLY A 155 -10.35 -6.16 -2.26
C GLY A 155 -9.37 -4.97 -2.23
N LEU A 156 -8.08 -5.20 -2.51
CA LEU A 156 -7.10 -4.12 -2.63
C LEU A 156 -7.38 -3.23 -3.82
N VAL A 157 -7.79 -3.78 -4.96
CA VAL A 157 -8.13 -2.99 -6.15
C VAL A 157 -9.29 -2.04 -5.85
N ILE A 158 -10.31 -2.52 -5.14
CA ILE A 158 -11.45 -1.68 -4.71
C ILE A 158 -10.96 -0.55 -3.80
N MET A 159 -10.14 -0.85 -2.79
CA MET A 159 -9.57 0.19 -1.92
C MET A 159 -8.68 1.17 -2.68
N PHE A 160 -7.95 0.70 -3.69
CA PHE A 160 -7.10 1.55 -4.52
C PHE A 160 -7.91 2.50 -5.41
N ILE A 161 -9.12 2.10 -5.85
CA ILE A 161 -10.08 2.99 -6.52
C ILE A 161 -10.46 4.13 -5.58
N PHE A 162 -10.87 3.82 -4.34
CA PHE A 162 -11.24 4.84 -3.36
C PHE A 162 -10.07 5.80 -3.07
N MET A 163 -8.84 5.28 -2.95
CA MET A 163 -7.64 6.12 -2.79
C MET A 163 -7.40 7.01 -4.01
N SER A 164 -7.58 6.49 -5.22
CA SER A 164 -7.42 7.27 -6.45
C SER A 164 -8.45 8.40 -6.53
N ILE A 165 -9.72 8.13 -6.18
CA ILE A 165 -10.78 9.14 -6.10
C ILE A 165 -10.43 10.20 -5.06
N TYR A 166 -9.96 9.79 -3.88
CA TYR A 166 -9.56 10.71 -2.80
C TYR A 166 -8.49 11.69 -3.27
N TYR A 167 -7.41 11.21 -3.88
CA TYR A 167 -6.33 12.08 -4.37
C TYR A 167 -6.73 12.93 -5.58
N MET A 168 -7.65 12.45 -6.43
CA MET A 168 -8.23 13.26 -7.50
C MET A 168 -9.06 14.42 -6.93
N LEU A 169 -9.91 14.16 -5.93
CA LEU A 169 -10.68 15.20 -5.25
C LEU A 169 -9.77 16.20 -4.54
N GLN A 170 -8.72 15.71 -3.86
CA GLN A 170 -7.75 16.56 -3.18
C GLN A 170 -7.03 17.50 -4.17
N LEU A 171 -6.67 17.01 -5.36
CA LEU A 171 -6.09 17.85 -6.42
C LEU A 171 -7.09 18.90 -6.92
N ILE A 172 -8.34 18.52 -7.21
CA ILE A 172 -9.38 19.46 -7.66
C ILE A 172 -9.60 20.57 -6.63
N PHE A 173 -9.73 20.22 -5.35
CA PHE A 173 -9.93 21.21 -4.30
C PHE A 173 -8.70 22.10 -4.10
N SER A 174 -7.49 21.55 -4.25
CA SER A 174 -6.24 22.30 -4.23
C SER A 174 -6.14 23.31 -5.37
N LEU A 175 -6.60 22.97 -6.57
CA LEU A 175 -6.64 23.89 -7.71
C LEU A 175 -7.71 24.99 -7.55
N SER A 176 -8.79 24.69 -6.83
CA SER A 176 -9.85 25.66 -6.52
C SER A 176 -9.56 26.56 -5.31
N SER A 177 -8.37 26.45 -4.71
CA SER A 177 -7.96 27.18 -3.49
C SER A 177 -8.92 27.05 -2.31
N ASN A 178 -9.67 25.94 -2.22
CA ASN A 178 -10.63 25.68 -1.15
C ASN A 178 -9.96 24.94 0.03
N GLU A 179 -9.11 25.65 0.77
CA GLU A 179 -8.30 25.07 1.87
C GLU A 179 -9.13 24.39 2.96
N SER A 180 -10.28 24.97 3.34
CA SER A 180 -11.17 24.42 4.38
C SER A 180 -11.67 23.01 4.08
N ILE A 181 -11.93 22.72 2.80
CA ILE A 181 -12.39 21.40 2.36
C ILE A 181 -11.22 20.41 2.40
N ILE A 182 -10.00 20.85 2.04
CA ILE A 182 -8.80 20.01 2.09
C ILE A 182 -8.50 19.58 3.53
N PHE A 183 -8.59 20.50 4.49
CA PHE A 183 -8.43 20.15 5.91
C PHE A 183 -9.47 19.14 6.38
N THR A 184 -10.73 19.29 5.97
CA THR A 184 -11.79 18.31 6.26
C THR A 184 -11.48 16.94 5.60
N MET A 185 -10.98 16.93 4.37
CA MET A 185 -10.58 15.68 3.69
C MET A 185 -9.41 14.97 4.38
N ARG A 186 -8.48 15.71 4.99
CA ARG A 186 -7.37 15.12 5.77
C ARG A 186 -7.87 14.33 6.99
N PHE A 187 -9.03 14.68 7.56
CA PHE A 187 -9.63 13.92 8.65
C PHE A 187 -10.04 12.50 8.22
N TYR A 188 -10.49 12.32 6.97
CA TYR A 188 -10.87 11.02 6.43
C TYR A 188 -9.69 10.17 5.95
N TYR A 189 -8.54 10.79 5.72
CA TYR A 189 -7.35 10.10 5.20
C TYR A 189 -6.90 8.92 6.09
N PRO A 190 -6.78 9.05 7.42
CA PRO A 190 -6.42 7.93 8.30
C PRO A 190 -7.39 6.75 8.19
N VAL A 191 -8.68 7.00 7.96
CA VAL A 191 -9.67 5.93 7.81
C VAL A 191 -9.42 5.16 6.51
N LEU A 192 -9.29 5.87 5.39
CA LEU A 192 -9.00 5.25 4.09
C LEU A 192 -7.69 4.47 4.10
N THR A 193 -6.65 5.07 4.68
CA THR A 193 -5.31 4.47 4.78
C THR A 193 -5.28 3.24 5.69
N SER A 194 -6.07 3.26 6.76
CA SER A 194 -6.21 2.11 7.67
C SER A 194 -6.97 0.99 6.98
N CYS A 195 -8.09 1.27 6.31
CA CYS A 195 -8.85 0.29 5.55
C CYS A 195 -8.00 -0.39 4.47
N LEU A 196 -7.15 0.37 3.77
CA LEU A 196 -6.21 -0.18 2.78
C LEU A 196 -5.21 -1.17 3.39
N SER A 197 -4.79 -0.94 4.64
CA SER A 197 -3.82 -1.79 5.32
C SER A 197 -4.48 -3.05 5.88
N TYR A 198 -5.69 -2.93 6.44
CA TYR A 198 -6.42 -4.04 7.04
C TYR A 198 -7.13 -4.96 6.04
N ILE A 199 -7.44 -4.47 4.82
CA ILE A 199 -8.15 -5.30 3.82
C ILE A 199 -7.38 -6.58 3.50
N ASN A 200 -6.04 -6.55 3.51
CA ASN A 200 -5.19 -7.71 3.23
C ASN A 200 -5.42 -8.86 4.23
N PRO A 201 -5.20 -8.66 5.55
CA PRO A 201 -5.56 -9.67 6.56
C PRO A 201 -7.02 -10.13 6.47
N TRP A 202 -7.97 -9.22 6.30
CA TRP A 202 -9.39 -9.57 6.22
C TRP A 202 -9.70 -10.49 5.04
N MET A 203 -9.18 -10.16 3.84
CA MET A 203 -9.38 -10.96 2.65
C MET A 203 -8.75 -12.36 2.77
N ILE A 204 -7.60 -12.47 3.43
CA ILE A 204 -6.98 -13.78 3.70
C ILE A 204 -7.84 -14.62 4.64
N ILE A 205 -8.34 -14.03 5.74
CA ILE A 205 -9.18 -14.74 6.72
C ILE A 205 -10.48 -15.21 6.08
N PHE A 206 -11.15 -14.36 5.29
CA PHE A 206 -12.43 -14.72 4.67
C PHE A 206 -12.30 -15.71 3.51
N LEU A 207 -11.26 -15.62 2.69
CA LEU A 207 -11.15 -16.43 1.47
C LEU A 207 -10.23 -17.65 1.60
N ASN A 208 -9.38 -17.74 2.63
CA ASN A 208 -8.54 -18.90 2.88
C ASN A 208 -9.06 -19.74 4.07
N LYS A 209 -9.87 -20.76 3.76
CA LYS A 209 -10.44 -21.66 4.77
C LYS A 209 -9.37 -22.37 5.60
N ASP A 210 -8.22 -22.72 5.02
CA ASP A 210 -7.15 -23.43 5.71
C ASP A 210 -6.50 -22.54 6.78
N ILE A 211 -6.30 -21.25 6.46
CA ILE A 211 -5.78 -20.26 7.40
C ILE A 211 -6.82 -19.92 8.47
N TYR A 212 -8.10 -19.76 8.08
CA TYR A 212 -9.20 -19.54 9.02
C TYR A 212 -9.28 -20.67 10.06
N HIS A 213 -9.20 -21.93 9.63
CA HIS A 213 -9.19 -23.08 10.53
C HIS A 213 -7.96 -23.09 11.44
N SER A 214 -6.77 -22.81 10.90
CA SER A 214 -5.53 -22.74 11.68
C SER A 214 -5.58 -21.64 12.76
N ILE A 215 -6.08 -20.45 12.43
CA ILE A 215 -6.25 -19.33 13.37
C ILE A 215 -7.30 -19.67 14.44
N ARG A 216 -8.42 -20.27 14.02
CA ARG A 216 -9.48 -20.71 14.94
C ARG A 216 -8.99 -21.78 15.92
N GLU A 217 -8.15 -22.71 15.46
CA GLU A 217 -7.54 -23.73 16.31
C GLU A 217 -6.49 -23.15 17.28
N ILE A 218 -5.73 -22.13 16.86
CA ILE A 218 -4.80 -21.41 17.75
C ILE A 218 -5.54 -20.61 18.82
N LEU A 219 -6.66 -19.96 18.46
CA LEU A 219 -7.45 -19.15 19.39
C LEU A 219 -8.30 -19.96 20.36
N LEU A 220 -8.73 -21.17 19.97
CA LEU A 220 -9.66 -22.01 20.74
C LEU A 220 -9.05 -23.31 21.29
N GLY A 221 -7.83 -23.68 20.88
CA GLY A 221 -7.21 -24.97 21.23
C GLY A 221 -6.04 -24.82 22.21
N PRO A 222 -6.01 -25.58 23.33
CA PRO A 222 -4.89 -25.54 24.28
C PRO A 222 -3.63 -26.31 23.83
N LYS A 223 -3.57 -26.85 22.61
CA LYS A 223 -2.48 -27.74 22.19
C LYS A 223 -2.23 -27.67 20.68
N LEU A 224 -1.31 -26.81 20.20
CA LEU A 224 -0.76 -26.98 18.85
C LEU A 224 0.56 -26.24 18.55
N THR A 225 1.47 -26.08 19.51
CA THR A 225 2.79 -25.50 19.23
C THR A 225 3.65 -26.41 18.31
N THR A 226 3.31 -27.69 18.17
CA THR A 226 4.13 -28.70 17.46
C THR A 226 3.64 -29.09 16.06
N ALA A 227 2.38 -28.84 15.67
CA ALA A 227 1.89 -29.26 14.35
C ALA A 227 2.03 -28.18 13.24
N VAL A 228 2.08 -26.90 13.61
CA VAL A 228 2.30 -25.80 12.64
C VAL A 228 3.71 -25.86 12.06
N LEU A 229 4.69 -26.35 12.84
CA LEU A 229 6.08 -26.54 12.38
C LEU A 229 6.25 -27.70 11.39
N SER A 230 5.38 -28.72 11.38
CA SER A 230 5.55 -29.89 10.51
C SER A 230 4.89 -29.74 9.13
N LYS A 231 3.97 -28.79 8.95
CA LYS A 231 3.22 -28.62 7.69
C LYS A 231 3.90 -27.76 6.64
N GLY A 232 5.11 -27.24 6.88
CA GLY A 232 5.87 -26.52 5.86
C GLY A 232 5.08 -25.37 5.21
N TYR A 233 4.21 -24.72 5.98
CA TYR A 233 3.66 -23.43 5.54
C TYR A 233 4.83 -22.46 5.57
N ASP A 234 5.35 -22.18 4.38
CA ASP A 234 6.41 -21.22 4.14
C ASP A 234 6.10 -19.95 4.93
N ILE A 235 6.82 -19.76 6.04
CA ILE A 235 6.92 -18.51 6.81
C ILE A 235 7.19 -17.33 5.85
N HIS A 236 7.73 -17.62 4.67
CA HIS A 236 7.87 -16.76 3.52
C HIS A 236 6.60 -16.01 3.08
N TYR A 237 5.39 -16.59 3.16
CA TYR A 237 4.16 -15.88 2.82
C TYR A 237 3.71 -14.91 3.93
N MET A 238 3.87 -15.28 5.21
CA MET A 238 3.61 -14.36 6.33
C MET A 238 4.61 -13.20 6.35
N PHE A 239 5.87 -13.43 5.98
CA PHE A 239 6.88 -12.37 5.91
C PHE A 239 6.61 -11.37 4.79
N ILE A 240 6.11 -11.83 3.63
CA ILE A 240 5.73 -10.95 2.52
C ILE A 240 4.43 -10.19 2.83
N ILE A 241 3.45 -10.81 3.50
CA ILE A 241 2.22 -10.13 3.94
C ILE A 241 2.51 -9.11 5.05
N GLY A 242 3.45 -9.42 5.96
CA GLY A 242 3.90 -8.51 7.01
C GLY A 242 4.79 -7.36 6.53
N LEU A 243 5.41 -7.46 5.34
CA LEU A 243 6.19 -6.39 4.72
C LEU A 243 5.35 -5.39 3.89
N VAL A 244 4.06 -5.71 3.68
CA VAL A 244 3.10 -4.88 2.94
C VAL A 244 2.13 -4.15 3.89
N LEU A 245 2.17 -4.48 5.19
CA LEU A 245 1.66 -3.66 6.28
C LEU A 245 2.72 -2.63 6.67
#